data_AF-A0A8H7J016-F1
#
_entry.id   AF-A0A8H7J016-F1
#
_cell.length_a   1.000
_cell.length_b   1.000
_cell.length_c   1.000
_cell.angle_alpha   90.00
_cell.angle_beta   90.00
_cell.angle_gamma   90.00
#
_symmetry.space_group_name_H-M   'P 1'
#
loop_
_entity.id
_entity.type
_entity.pdbx_description
1 polymer ?
#
loop_
_entity_poly.entity_id
_entity_poly.type
_entity_poly.pdbx_seq_one_letter_code
_entity_poly.pdbx_strand_id
1 'polypeptide(L)'
;MKNPPTKSAGGASTNIAFQPAGTHAVEGAYITKSGNYHYLFFSAGQCCGFDTKRPAKGAEYKIQVCRSTSATGGFVDKAGKKCTAGGGTTVLESHGWVYGPGGQGVFWDPKLGPLLYYHYVDTRIGYGDGQKKFGINKIDFSSGWPVV
;
A
#
# COMPACT_ATOMS: atom_id res chain seq x y z
N MET A 1 -18.99 8.22 24.42
CA MET A 1 -19.14 7.12 23.43
C MET A 1 -19.62 5.88 24.16
N LYS A 2 -20.51 5.06 23.58
CA LYS A 2 -20.82 3.74 24.15
C LYS A 2 -19.58 2.85 24.06
N ASN A 3 -19.35 2.01 25.07
CA ASN A 3 -18.29 1.01 25.12
C ASN A 3 -18.90 -0.40 25.17
N PRO A 4 -18.69 -1.26 24.14
CA PRO A 4 -17.99 -0.96 22.90
C PRO A 4 -18.81 -0.04 21.98
N PRO A 5 -18.16 0.66 21.02
CA PRO A 5 -18.87 1.43 20.01
C PRO A 5 -19.64 0.48 19.09
N THR A 6 -20.95 0.34 19.32
CA THR A 6 -21.85 -0.52 18.52
C THR A 6 -22.63 0.24 17.44
N LYS A 7 -22.48 1.56 17.37
CA LYS A 7 -23.13 2.38 16.33
C LYS A 7 -22.23 2.46 15.10
N SER A 8 -22.71 1.94 13.97
CA SER A 8 -22.19 2.31 12.66
C SER A 8 -22.58 3.74 12.32
N ALA A 9 -21.79 4.42 11.47
CA ALA A 9 -22.09 5.78 11.03
C ALA A 9 -23.33 5.88 10.10
N GLY A 10 -23.99 4.76 9.80
CA GLY A 10 -25.21 4.72 8.96
C GLY A 10 -25.01 5.01 7.47
N GLY A 11 -23.78 5.30 7.03
CA GLY A 11 -23.45 5.56 5.63
C GLY A 11 -23.19 4.30 4.81
N ALA A 12 -23.43 4.37 3.51
CA ALA A 12 -23.04 3.32 2.57
C ALA A 12 -21.51 3.23 2.45
N SER A 13 -20.99 2.01 2.35
CA SER A 13 -19.58 1.78 2.05
C SER A 13 -19.24 2.35 0.69
N THR A 14 -18.11 3.06 0.58
CA THR A 14 -17.62 3.64 -0.68
C THR A 14 -16.41 2.85 -1.15
N ASN A 15 -16.39 2.43 -2.42
CA ASN A 15 -15.20 1.85 -3.01
C ASN A 15 -14.18 2.98 -3.30
N ILE A 16 -12.96 2.82 -2.78
CA ILE A 16 -11.90 3.83 -2.88
C ILE A 16 -10.68 3.36 -3.69
N ALA A 17 -10.56 2.05 -3.94
CA ALA A 17 -9.59 1.45 -4.83
C ALA A 17 -10.15 0.15 -5.43
N PHE A 18 -9.79 -0.12 -6.69
CA PHE A 18 -10.15 -1.33 -7.40
C PHE A 18 -9.16 -1.59 -8.53
N GLN A 19 -8.67 -2.83 -8.62
CA GLN A 19 -7.87 -3.29 -9.75
C GLN A 19 -8.79 -4.02 -10.74
N PRO A 20 -9.17 -3.44 -11.89
CA PRO A 20 -10.06 -4.08 -12.84
C PRO A 20 -9.43 -5.25 -13.61
N ALA A 21 -8.10 -5.34 -13.67
CA ALA A 21 -7.41 -6.39 -14.40
C ALA A 21 -7.20 -7.67 -13.57
N GLY A 22 -7.14 -8.81 -14.26
CA GLY A 22 -6.71 -10.08 -13.69
C GLY A 22 -7.56 -10.53 -12.50
N THR A 23 -6.90 -10.96 -11.42
CA THR A 23 -7.55 -11.46 -10.20
C THR A 23 -8.01 -10.36 -9.24
N HIS A 24 -8.08 -9.10 -9.71
CA HIS A 24 -8.41 -7.93 -8.89
C HIS A 24 -7.50 -7.78 -7.67
N ALA A 25 -6.20 -8.02 -7.86
CA ALA A 25 -5.21 -8.03 -6.78
C ALA A 25 -4.97 -6.62 -6.20
N VAL A 26 -5.75 -6.28 -5.17
CA VAL A 26 -5.66 -5.06 -4.37
C VAL A 26 -6.08 -5.36 -2.93
N GLU A 27 -5.22 -5.07 -1.95
CA GLU A 27 -5.50 -5.30 -0.54
C GLU A 27 -4.61 -4.43 0.37
N GLY A 28 -4.71 -4.61 1.70
CA GLY A 28 -3.81 -3.94 2.65
C GLY A 28 -3.91 -2.42 2.63
N ALA A 29 -5.14 -1.88 2.55
CA ALA A 29 -5.37 -0.45 2.46
C ALA A 29 -4.92 0.28 3.74
N TYR A 30 -4.19 1.38 3.58
CA TYR A 30 -3.78 2.28 4.66
C TYR A 30 -3.90 3.73 4.20
N ILE A 31 -4.65 4.55 4.95
CA ILE A 31 -4.80 5.97 4.65
C ILE A 31 -3.99 6.79 5.64
N THR A 32 -3.21 7.74 5.13
CA THR A 32 -2.53 8.75 5.95
C THR A 32 -2.70 10.14 5.34
N LYS A 33 -2.60 11.18 6.15
CA LYS A 33 -2.72 12.57 5.70
C LYS A 33 -1.35 13.23 5.70
N SER A 34 -1.01 13.90 4.60
CA SER A 34 0.18 14.77 4.50
C SER A 34 -0.19 16.03 3.72
N GLY A 35 -0.03 17.19 4.35
CA GLY A 35 -0.53 18.47 3.85
C GLY A 35 -2.04 18.44 3.56
N ASN A 36 -2.42 18.81 2.34
CA ASN A 36 -3.82 18.89 1.90
C ASN A 36 -4.38 17.58 1.34
N TYR A 37 -3.57 16.52 1.28
CA TYR A 37 -3.96 15.25 0.67
C TYR A 37 -4.03 14.10 1.68
N HIS A 38 -5.02 13.25 1.48
CA HIS A 38 -5.07 11.89 2.01
C HIS A 38 -4.42 10.99 0.97
N TYR A 39 -3.48 10.17 1.40
CA TYR A 39 -2.79 9.18 0.59
C TYR A 39 -3.32 7.80 0.97
N LEU A 40 -3.97 7.14 0.01
CA LEU A 40 -4.43 5.76 0.10
C LEU A 40 -3.32 4.87 -0.43
N PHE A 41 -2.57 4.25 0.48
CA PHE A 41 -1.65 3.16 0.16
C PHE A 41 -2.42 1.85 0.09
N PHE A 42 -2.01 0.98 -0.82
CA PHE A 42 -2.50 -0.39 -0.91
C PHE A 42 -1.41 -1.27 -1.52
N SER A 43 -1.49 -2.56 -1.23
CA SER A 43 -0.67 -3.55 -1.91
C SER A 43 -1.40 -4.03 -3.16
N ALA A 44 -0.68 -4.09 -4.28
CA ALA A 44 -1.16 -4.60 -5.55
C ALA A 44 -0.30 -5.78 -6.01
N GLY A 45 -0.85 -6.64 -6.88
CA GLY A 45 -0.15 -7.81 -7.40
C GLY A 45 -0.29 -9.05 -6.50
N GLN A 46 0.33 -10.14 -6.92
CA GLN A 46 0.17 -11.43 -6.27
C GLN A 46 1.02 -11.52 -5.01
N CYS A 47 0.36 -11.69 -3.86
CA CYS A 47 1.01 -12.07 -2.61
C CYS A 47 1.17 -13.60 -2.52
N CYS A 48 2.00 -14.00 -1.58
CA CYS A 48 1.92 -15.31 -0.93
C CYS A 48 2.30 -16.50 -1.82
N GLY A 49 2.54 -17.66 -1.20
CA GLY A 49 2.95 -18.87 -1.92
C GLY A 49 4.22 -18.71 -2.77
N PHE A 50 5.09 -17.76 -2.43
CA PHE A 50 6.29 -17.47 -3.22
C PHE A 50 7.31 -18.61 -3.18
N ASP A 51 7.22 -19.49 -2.19
CA ASP A 51 7.98 -20.73 -2.05
C ASP A 51 7.51 -21.84 -2.99
N THR A 52 6.25 -21.80 -3.46
CA THR A 52 5.66 -22.83 -4.33
C THR A 52 5.48 -22.36 -5.78
N LYS A 53 4.97 -21.14 -5.99
CA LYS A 53 4.75 -20.58 -7.33
C LYS A 53 4.93 -19.07 -7.33
N ARG A 54 6.08 -18.63 -7.83
CA ARG A 54 6.35 -17.20 -8.01
C ARG A 54 5.58 -16.65 -9.22
N PRO A 55 4.97 -15.47 -9.10
CA PRO A 55 4.37 -14.77 -10.24
C PRO A 55 5.45 -14.33 -11.25
N ALA A 56 5.02 -13.96 -12.46
CA ALA A 56 5.91 -13.35 -13.44
C ALA A 56 6.48 -12.02 -12.90
N LYS A 57 7.70 -11.67 -13.32
CA LYS A 57 8.37 -10.44 -12.89
C LYS A 57 7.48 -9.22 -13.15
N GLY A 58 7.31 -8.40 -12.11
CA GLY A 58 6.47 -7.20 -12.11
C GLY A 58 5.02 -7.47 -11.70
N ALA A 59 4.58 -8.72 -11.59
CA ALA A 59 3.24 -9.10 -11.14
C ALA A 59 3.18 -9.50 -9.66
N GLU A 60 4.34 -9.63 -9.01
CA GLU A 60 4.42 -9.80 -7.56
C GLU A 60 3.95 -8.58 -6.78
N TYR A 61 3.71 -8.83 -5.50
CA TYR A 61 3.29 -7.84 -4.51
C TYR A 61 4.15 -6.57 -4.54
N LYS A 62 3.49 -5.42 -4.56
CA LYS A 62 4.12 -4.11 -4.53
C LYS A 62 3.24 -3.10 -3.81
N ILE A 63 3.85 -2.05 -3.29
CA ILE A 63 3.15 -0.94 -2.65
C ILE A 63 2.82 0.11 -3.71
N GLN A 64 1.54 0.43 -3.82
CA GLN A 64 1.05 1.54 -4.64
C GLN A 64 0.31 2.58 -3.80
N VAL A 65 0.16 3.76 -4.37
CA VAL A 65 -0.54 4.89 -3.74
C VAL A 65 -1.43 5.64 -4.72
N CYS A 66 -2.54 6.13 -4.21
CA CYS A 66 -3.34 7.20 -4.80
C CYS A 66 -3.54 8.31 -3.77
N ARG A 67 -3.89 9.53 -4.19
CA ARG A 67 -4.22 10.62 -3.26
C ARG A 67 -5.52 11.34 -3.60
N SER A 68 -6.14 11.94 -2.61
CA SER A 68 -7.35 12.76 -2.73
C SER A 68 -7.35 13.86 -1.67
N THR A 69 -8.05 14.98 -1.93
CA THR A 69 -8.31 15.99 -0.90
C THR A 69 -9.38 15.53 0.10
N SER A 70 -10.12 14.45 -0.21
CA SER A 70 -11.06 13.78 0.71
C SER A 70 -10.52 12.44 1.19
N ALA A 71 -10.81 12.07 2.44
CA ALA A 71 -10.47 10.74 2.97
C ALA A 71 -11.37 9.62 2.44
N THR A 72 -12.52 9.95 1.86
CA THR A 72 -13.61 8.98 1.57
C THR A 72 -13.77 8.65 0.09
N GLY A 73 -13.01 9.29 -0.81
CA GLY A 73 -13.14 9.03 -2.24
C GLY A 73 -12.36 10.02 -3.10
N GLY A 74 -12.48 9.89 -4.43
CA GLY A 74 -11.78 10.76 -5.38
C GLY A 74 -10.27 10.49 -5.50
N PHE A 75 -9.80 9.33 -5.03
CA PHE A 75 -8.40 8.96 -5.10
C PHE A 75 -7.96 8.75 -6.55
N VAL A 76 -6.88 9.44 -6.93
CA VAL A 76 -6.22 9.31 -8.23
C VAL A 76 -4.74 9.07 -8.02
N ASP A 77 -4.08 8.44 -9.00
CA ASP A 77 -2.63 8.29 -9.02
C ASP A 77 -1.92 9.52 -9.62
N LYS A 78 -0.59 9.48 -9.71
CA LYS A 78 0.24 10.57 -10.24
C LYS A 78 -0.04 10.92 -11.70
N ALA A 79 -0.55 9.97 -12.47
CA ALA A 79 -1.00 10.19 -13.85
C ALA A 79 -2.46 10.66 -13.95
N GLY A 80 -3.15 10.82 -12.82
CA GLY A 80 -4.55 11.25 -12.75
C GLY A 80 -5.57 10.12 -12.99
N LYS A 81 -5.12 8.86 -13.06
CA LYS A 81 -6.02 7.72 -13.22
C LYS A 81 -6.70 7.40 -11.89
N LYS A 82 -8.02 7.19 -11.94
CA LYS A 82 -8.82 6.86 -10.75
C LYS A 82 -8.35 5.55 -10.13
N CYS A 83 -8.17 5.54 -8.82
CA CYS A 83 -7.80 4.35 -8.06
C CYS A 83 -8.88 3.25 -8.17
N THR A 84 -10.13 3.63 -8.38
CA THR A 84 -11.26 2.72 -8.63
C THR A 84 -11.32 2.18 -10.07
N ALA A 85 -10.41 2.63 -10.94
CA ALA A 85 -10.28 2.16 -12.32
C ALA A 85 -8.89 1.57 -12.58
N GLY A 86 -8.19 1.11 -11.53
CA GLY A 86 -6.85 0.54 -11.62
C GLY A 86 -5.73 1.58 -11.71
N GLY A 87 -5.96 2.78 -11.16
CA GLY A 87 -4.89 3.75 -10.90
C GLY A 87 -4.06 3.34 -9.68
N GLY A 88 -2.78 3.68 -9.69
CA GLY A 88 -1.85 3.42 -8.60
C GLY A 88 -0.43 3.80 -8.98
N THR A 89 0.18 4.73 -8.23
CA THR A 89 1.61 5.07 -8.40
C THR A 89 2.43 4.12 -7.55
N THR A 90 3.38 3.40 -8.16
CA THR A 90 4.30 2.53 -7.42
C THR A 90 5.17 3.35 -6.48
N VAL A 91 5.21 2.94 -5.21
CA VAL A 91 6.05 3.52 -4.16
C VAL A 91 7.23 2.62 -3.86
N LEU A 92 6.99 1.31 -3.78
CA LEU A 92 8.03 0.32 -3.54
C LEU A 92 7.63 -0.99 -4.21
N GLU A 93 8.53 -1.55 -5.01
CA GLU A 93 8.39 -2.87 -5.63
C GLU A 93 9.68 -3.68 -5.47
N SER A 94 9.68 -4.92 -5.95
CA SER A 94 10.85 -5.79 -5.85
C SER A 94 12.10 -5.15 -6.47
N HIS A 95 13.21 -5.18 -5.76
CA HIS A 95 14.50 -4.67 -6.20
C HIS A 95 15.62 -5.37 -5.43
N GLY A 96 16.75 -5.65 -6.09
CA GLY A 96 17.85 -6.39 -5.47
C GLY A 96 17.36 -7.70 -4.83
N TRP A 97 17.62 -7.86 -3.53
CA TRP A 97 17.17 -9.01 -2.74
C TRP A 97 15.84 -8.82 -2.01
N VAL A 98 15.20 -7.65 -2.14
CA VAL A 98 13.87 -7.35 -1.60
C VAL A 98 12.82 -7.79 -2.60
N TYR A 99 11.99 -8.75 -2.22
CA TYR A 99 10.96 -9.30 -3.10
C TYR A 99 9.58 -9.18 -2.47
N GLY A 100 8.60 -8.75 -3.28
CA GLY A 100 7.20 -8.69 -2.87
C GLY A 100 6.89 -7.79 -1.66
N PRO A 101 7.40 -6.54 -1.56
CA PRO A 101 7.10 -5.69 -0.42
C PRO A 101 5.62 -5.28 -0.39
N GLY A 102 4.99 -5.32 0.79
CA GLY A 102 3.61 -4.87 0.98
C GLY A 102 3.09 -5.02 2.42
N GLY A 103 1.77 -5.02 2.58
CA GLY A 103 1.13 -4.97 3.90
C GLY A 103 1.49 -3.69 4.67
N GLN A 104 1.61 -2.58 3.94
CA GLN A 104 2.26 -1.37 4.40
C GLN A 104 1.40 -0.50 5.30
N GLY A 105 2.07 0.39 6.04
CA GLY A 105 1.47 1.61 6.56
C GLY A 105 2.53 2.71 6.75
N VAL A 106 2.09 3.87 7.20
CA VAL A 106 2.95 5.04 7.44
C VAL A 106 2.89 5.42 8.91
N PHE A 107 4.04 5.36 9.58
CA PHE A 107 4.20 5.81 10.96
C PHE A 107 4.83 7.19 10.99
N TRP A 108 4.20 8.15 11.68
CA TRP A 108 4.72 9.50 11.84
C TRP A 108 5.57 9.60 13.10
N ASP A 109 6.87 9.31 12.97
CA ASP A 109 7.79 9.40 14.08
C ASP A 109 8.10 10.87 14.43
N PRO A 110 8.04 11.28 15.72
CA PRO A 110 8.30 12.66 16.11
C PRO A 110 9.72 13.17 15.85
N LYS A 111 10.71 12.28 15.70
CA LYS A 111 12.13 12.61 15.52
C LYS A 111 12.62 12.34 14.11
N LEU A 112 12.20 11.22 13.53
CA LEU A 112 12.65 10.75 12.23
C LEU A 112 11.77 11.22 11.08
N GLY A 113 10.56 11.69 11.39
CA GLY A 113 9.54 12.03 10.41
C GLY A 113 8.74 10.79 9.95
N PRO A 114 8.04 10.88 8.81
CA PRO A 114 7.26 9.75 8.30
C PRO A 114 8.15 8.57 7.88
N LEU A 115 7.75 7.39 8.31
CA LEU A 115 8.38 6.11 8.03
C LEU A 115 7.38 5.18 7.35
N LEU A 116 7.76 4.60 6.21
CA LEU A 116 7.04 3.51 5.58
C LEU A 116 7.46 2.20 6.24
N TYR A 117 6.51 1.48 6.84
CA TYR A 117 6.74 0.12 7.32
C TYR A 117 6.01 -0.90 6.44
N TYR A 118 6.60 -2.09 6.27
CA TYR A 118 6.05 -3.14 5.42
C TYR A 118 6.71 -4.49 5.76
N HIS A 119 6.17 -5.59 5.21
CA HIS A 119 6.87 -6.86 5.18
C HIS A 119 7.40 -7.15 3.76
N TYR A 120 8.45 -7.94 3.67
CA TYR A 120 9.03 -8.37 2.38
C TYR A 120 9.70 -9.74 2.51
N VAL A 121 10.00 -10.36 1.37
CA VAL A 121 10.87 -11.54 1.30
C VAL A 121 12.31 -11.11 1.04
N ASP A 122 13.24 -11.52 1.91
CA ASP A 122 14.67 -11.47 1.63
C ASP A 122 15.08 -12.74 0.87
N THR A 123 15.33 -12.58 -0.43
CA THR A 123 15.65 -13.70 -1.34
C THR A 123 16.95 -14.41 -1.01
N ARG A 124 17.79 -13.85 -0.13
CA ARG A 124 19.03 -14.48 0.36
C ARG A 124 18.78 -15.47 1.49
N ILE A 125 17.59 -15.44 2.09
CA ILE A 125 17.18 -16.30 3.21
C ILE A 125 16.24 -17.40 2.71
N GLY A 126 15.19 -17.01 1.99
CA GLY A 126 14.18 -17.93 1.49
C GLY A 126 12.80 -17.29 1.40
N TYR A 127 11.89 -17.96 0.70
CA TYR A 127 10.58 -17.44 0.33
C TYR A 127 9.44 -17.90 1.25
N GLY A 128 9.72 -18.76 2.24
CA GLY A 128 8.69 -19.29 3.13
C GLY A 128 8.03 -18.21 3.97
N ASP A 129 6.76 -18.39 4.32
CA ASP A 129 5.98 -17.37 5.03
C ASP A 129 6.61 -16.95 6.37
N GLY A 130 7.20 -17.89 7.11
CA GLY A 130 7.92 -17.63 8.36
C GLY A 130 9.29 -16.95 8.20
N GLN A 131 9.76 -16.77 6.96
CA GLN A 131 11.06 -16.13 6.66
C GLN A 131 10.94 -14.67 6.25
N LYS A 132 9.71 -14.17 6.05
CA LYS A 132 9.43 -12.78 5.74
C LYS A 132 10.03 -11.85 6.79
N LYS A 133 10.56 -10.73 6.34
CA LYS A 133 11.23 -9.73 7.18
C LYS A 133 10.40 -8.45 7.25
N PHE A 134 10.60 -7.72 8.34
CA PHE A 134 10.05 -6.39 8.52
C PHE A 134 11.00 -5.36 7.92
N GLY A 135 10.47 -4.46 7.10
CA GLY A 135 11.19 -3.35 6.48
C GLY A 135 10.67 -2.01 7.00
N ILE A 136 11.58 -1.06 7.15
CA ILE A 136 11.27 0.34 7.47
C ILE A 136 12.16 1.23 6.62
N ASN A 137 11.56 2.14 5.88
CA ASN A 137 12.28 3.20 5.17
C ASN A 137 11.74 4.57 5.59
N LYS A 138 12.58 5.61 5.49
CA LYS A 138 12.06 6.98 5.44
C LYS A 138 11.22 7.15 4.18
N ILE A 139 10.17 7.95 4.25
CA ILE A 139 9.34 8.28 3.09
C ILE A 139 9.17 9.79 3.02
N ASP A 140 9.42 10.39 1.87
CA ASP A 140 9.30 11.84 1.67
C ASP A 140 8.05 12.18 0.87
N PHE A 141 7.30 13.18 1.32
CA PHE A 141 6.10 13.71 0.65
C PHE A 141 6.32 15.10 0.04
N SER A 142 7.53 15.67 0.14
CA SER A 142 7.83 17.05 -0.26
C SER A 142 7.51 17.36 -1.73
N SER A 143 7.65 16.38 -2.63
CA SER A 143 7.29 16.53 -4.05
C SER A 143 5.79 16.39 -4.32
N GLY A 144 4.96 16.25 -3.29
CA GLY A 144 3.52 15.95 -3.38
C GLY A 144 3.17 14.48 -3.67
N TRP A 145 4.16 13.62 -3.89
CA TRP A 145 3.97 12.18 -4.02
C TRP A 145 5.00 11.48 -3.15
N PRO A 146 4.65 10.37 -2.47
CA PRO A 146 5.60 9.66 -1.64
C PRO A 146 6.75 9.10 -2.46
N VAL A 147 7.96 9.29 -1.96
CA VAL A 147 9.21 8.72 -2.48
C VAL A 147 9.93 8.02 -1.32
N VAL A 148 10.50 6.85 -1.59
CA VAL A 148 11.25 6.01 -0.64
C VAL A 148 12.71 5.99 -1.03
#